data_AF-A0A2V5RYA1-F1
#
_entry.id   AF-A0A2V5RYA1-F1
#
_cell.length_a   1.000
_cell.length_b   1.000
_cell.length_c   1.000
_cell.angle_alpha   90.00
_cell.angle_beta   90.00
_cell.angle_gamma   90.00
#
_symmetry.space_group_name_H-M   'P 1'
#
loop_
_entity.id
_entity.type
_entity.pdbx_description
1 polymer ?
#
loop_
_entity_poly.entity_id
_entity_poly.type
_entity_poly.pdbx_seq_one_letter_code
_entity_poly.pdbx_strand_id
1 'polypeptide(L)'
;MNSVKSPNRSQITDLGSQTTSKSPHASLTVSQSLEELSWIPRPKILALRRLGIETVEDLLTHFPRRHEDRAEFPQFPREESDVPVCLCGEVIKTSLRRFGGWKKIFEATLEESHPNALSEPLVCRWFNLHYVQKM
;
A
#
# COMPACT_ATOMS: atom_id res chain seq x y z
N MET A 1 61.34 -61.00 18.34
CA MET A 1 60.67 -60.86 17.04
C MET A 1 59.21 -60.65 17.32
N ASN A 2 58.72 -59.46 16.98
CA ASN A 2 57.68 -58.75 17.72
C ASN A 2 56.29 -59.01 17.16
N SER A 3 55.34 -59.06 18.10
CA SER A 3 53.89 -59.16 17.95
C SER A 3 53.32 -58.01 17.11
N VAL A 4 52.55 -58.33 16.06
CA VAL A 4 51.80 -57.36 15.24
C VAL A 4 50.42 -57.16 15.88
N LYS A 5 50.23 -56.03 16.56
CA LYS A 5 48.92 -55.54 17.02
C LYS A 5 48.30 -54.66 15.93
N SER A 6 47.07 -55.00 15.52
CA SER A 6 46.21 -54.20 14.65
C SER A 6 45.85 -52.85 15.29
N PRO A 7 45.77 -51.74 14.54
CA PRO A 7 45.25 -50.48 15.05
C PRO A 7 43.73 -50.36 14.82
N ASN A 8 43.05 -50.20 15.96
CA ASN A 8 41.81 -49.47 16.26
C ASN A 8 41.02 -48.84 15.10
N ARG A 9 39.75 -49.27 14.95
CA ARG A 9 38.70 -48.63 14.15
C ARG A 9 38.12 -47.44 14.93
N SER A 10 38.39 -46.22 14.50
CA SER A 10 37.80 -45.00 15.06
C SER A 10 36.32 -44.88 14.70
N GLN A 11 35.54 -44.49 15.70
CA GLN A 11 34.11 -44.16 15.61
C GLN A 11 33.94 -42.84 14.86
N ILE A 12 33.06 -42.81 13.86
CA ILE A 12 32.52 -41.57 13.30
C ILE A 12 31.08 -41.48 13.81
N THR A 13 30.88 -40.69 14.86
CA THR A 13 29.57 -40.18 15.24
C THR A 13 29.17 -39.14 14.21
N ASP A 14 28.26 -39.50 13.32
CA ASP A 14 27.62 -38.55 12.42
C ASP A 14 26.59 -37.74 13.22
N LEU A 15 27.04 -36.62 13.81
CA LEU A 15 26.13 -35.58 14.29
C LEU A 15 25.52 -34.94 13.04
N GLY A 16 24.41 -35.52 12.58
CA GLY A 16 23.51 -34.89 11.62
C GLY A 16 23.03 -33.57 12.18
N SER A 17 23.76 -32.50 11.86
CA SER A 17 23.30 -31.13 11.98
C SER A 17 22.09 -30.97 11.07
N GLN A 18 20.90 -31.07 11.65
CA GLN A 18 19.68 -30.60 11.03
C GLN A 18 19.81 -29.07 10.91
N THR A 19 20.40 -28.65 9.80
CA THR A 19 20.26 -27.28 9.32
C THR A 19 18.79 -27.12 8.92
N THR A 20 18.01 -26.47 9.79
CA THR A 20 16.67 -26.04 9.47
C THR A 20 16.78 -25.02 8.36
N SER A 21 16.65 -25.49 7.12
CA SER A 21 16.51 -24.64 5.94
C SER A 21 15.23 -23.82 6.12
N LYS A 22 15.41 -22.58 6.57
CA LYS A 22 14.33 -21.61 6.77
C LYS A 22 13.86 -21.19 5.37
N SER A 23 12.79 -21.84 4.89
CA SER A 23 12.10 -21.42 3.67
C SER A 23 11.81 -19.91 3.75
N PRO A 24 12.09 -19.12 2.70
CA PRO A 24 11.93 -17.67 2.72
C PRO A 24 10.45 -17.23 2.78
N HIS A 25 9.51 -18.16 2.65
CA HIS A 25 8.08 -17.92 2.80
C HIS A 25 7.54 -18.81 3.91
N ALA A 26 7.51 -18.27 5.13
CA ALA A 26 6.69 -18.85 6.19
C ALA A 26 5.22 -18.76 5.76
N SER A 27 4.53 -19.88 5.68
CA SER A 27 3.09 -19.91 5.41
C SER A 27 2.36 -19.17 6.53
N LEU A 28 1.60 -18.14 6.18
CA LEU A 28 0.75 -17.42 7.13
C LEU A 28 -0.49 -18.27 7.44
N THR A 29 -0.91 -18.27 8.70
CA THR A 29 -2.16 -18.92 9.10
C THR A 29 -3.26 -17.87 9.20
N VAL A 30 -4.49 -18.24 8.84
CA VAL A 30 -5.65 -17.33 8.84
C VAL A 30 -5.95 -16.77 10.24
N SER A 31 -5.79 -17.61 11.28
CA SER A 31 -5.95 -17.19 12.68
C SER A 31 -4.73 -16.48 13.27
N GLN A 32 -3.67 -16.24 12.48
CA GLN A 32 -2.46 -15.59 12.97
C GLN A 32 -2.75 -14.13 13.34
N SER A 33 -2.24 -13.69 14.49
CA SER A 33 -2.35 -12.29 14.91
C SER A 33 -1.52 -11.37 14.03
N LEU A 34 -2.07 -10.19 13.69
CA LEU A 34 -1.36 -9.18 12.94
C LEU A 34 -0.13 -8.63 13.70
N GLU A 35 -0.09 -8.73 15.03
CA GLU A 35 1.06 -8.31 15.84
C GLU A 35 2.33 -9.12 15.59
N GLU A 36 2.17 -10.37 15.16
CA GLU A 36 3.28 -11.27 14.83
C GLU A 36 3.89 -10.96 13.46
N LEU A 37 3.20 -10.14 12.65
CA LEU A 37 3.62 -9.77 11.32
C LEU A 37 4.58 -8.59 11.37
N SER A 38 5.88 -8.89 11.31
CA SER A 38 6.97 -7.91 11.40
C SER A 38 6.92 -6.78 10.36
N TRP A 39 6.23 -7.00 9.24
CA TRP A 39 6.07 -6.02 8.18
C TRP A 39 4.94 -5.00 8.45
N ILE A 40 4.11 -5.21 9.48
CA ILE A 40 3.10 -4.25 9.92
C ILE A 40 3.65 -3.41 11.08
N PRO A 41 3.86 -2.10 10.90
CA PRO A 41 4.31 -1.23 11.99
C PRO A 41 3.31 -1.17 13.14
N ARG A 42 3.81 -1.13 14.38
CA ARG A 42 2.98 -1.03 15.61
C ARG A 42 1.90 0.07 15.57
N PRO A 43 2.14 1.29 15.02
CA PRO A 43 1.07 2.29 14.90
C PRO A 43 -0.11 1.83 14.03
N LYS A 44 0.15 1.05 12.97
CA LYS A 44 -0.90 0.48 12.12
C LYS A 44 -1.68 -0.61 12.84
N ILE A 45 -1.01 -1.46 13.61
CA ILE A 45 -1.67 -2.48 14.46
C ILE A 45 -2.72 -1.85 15.39
N LEU A 46 -2.36 -0.76 16.08
CA LEU A 46 -3.29 -0.08 16.97
C LEU A 46 -4.51 0.50 16.23
N ALA A 47 -4.31 0.97 14.99
CA ALA A 47 -5.42 1.46 14.16
C ALA A 47 -6.31 0.31 13.67
N LEU A 48 -5.73 -0.81 13.24
CA LEU A 48 -6.45 -2.01 12.80
C LEU A 48 -7.28 -2.62 13.94
N ARG A 49 -6.72 -2.69 15.15
CA ARG A 49 -7.47 -3.16 16.34
C ARG A 49 -8.68 -2.28 16.65
N ARG A 50 -8.59 -0.96 16.46
CA ARG A 50 -9.75 -0.05 16.63
C ARG A 50 -10.85 -0.29 15.61
N LEU A 51 -10.53 -0.93 14.48
CA LEU A 51 -11.48 -1.36 13.46
C LEU A 51 -11.97 -2.81 13.69
N GLY A 52 -11.53 -3.48 14.76
CA GLY A 52 -11.84 -4.89 15.03
C GLY A 52 -11.06 -5.86 14.14
N ILE A 53 -9.92 -5.44 13.57
CA ILE A 53 -9.09 -6.25 12.67
C ILE A 53 -7.86 -6.72 13.46
N GLU A 54 -7.85 -7.97 13.90
CA GLU A 54 -6.80 -8.51 14.78
C GLU A 54 -6.02 -9.67 14.15
N THR A 55 -6.65 -10.41 13.24
CA THR A 55 -6.09 -11.59 12.58
C THR A 55 -5.88 -11.40 11.08
N VAL A 56 -5.14 -12.32 10.47
CA VAL A 56 -5.01 -12.40 9.00
C VAL A 56 -6.37 -12.58 8.34
N GLU A 57 -7.28 -13.35 8.94
CA GLU A 57 -8.66 -13.51 8.45
C GLU A 57 -9.40 -12.20 8.38
N ASP A 58 -9.39 -11.44 9.49
CA ASP A 58 -10.08 -10.16 9.58
C ASP A 58 -9.55 -9.21 8.50
N LEU A 59 -8.23 -9.19 8.30
CA LEU A 59 -7.59 -8.33 7.30
C LEU A 59 -8.00 -8.70 5.88
N LEU A 60 -8.03 -9.99 5.55
CA LEU A 60 -8.38 -10.47 4.20
C LEU A 60 -9.87 -10.33 3.90
N THR A 61 -10.73 -10.38 4.92
CA THR A 61 -12.18 -10.24 4.79
C THR A 61 -12.67 -8.80 4.99
N HIS A 62 -11.78 -7.88 5.38
CA HIS A 62 -12.07 -6.44 5.43
C HIS A 62 -11.99 -5.82 4.03
N PHE A 63 -13.05 -6.04 3.24
CA PHE A 63 -13.11 -5.56 1.85
C PHE A 63 -13.11 -4.02 1.77
N PRO A 64 -12.51 -3.43 0.70
CA PRO A 64 -12.57 -1.99 0.47
C PRO A 64 -14.02 -1.48 0.41
N ARG A 65 -14.28 -0.35 1.08
CA ARG A 65 -15.60 0.31 1.04
C ARG A 65 -16.00 0.74 -0.37
N ARG A 66 -15.03 1.14 -1.19
CA ARG A 66 -15.23 1.56 -2.58
C ARG A 66 -14.08 1.03 -3.44
N HIS A 67 -14.43 0.57 -4.63
CA HIS A 67 -13.48 0.27 -5.69
C HIS A 67 -13.50 1.42 -6.71
N GLU A 68 -12.32 1.86 -7.15
CA GLU A 68 -12.15 2.84 -8.21
C GLU A 68 -11.45 2.13 -9.36
N ASP A 69 -12.15 1.92 -10.47
CA ASP A 69 -11.54 1.35 -11.67
C ASP A 69 -10.65 2.42 -12.34
N ARG A 70 -9.38 2.07 -12.57
CA ARG A 70 -8.36 2.92 -13.20
C ARG A 70 -7.83 2.32 -14.50
N ALA A 71 -8.46 1.26 -15.01
CA ALA A 71 -8.09 0.67 -16.29
C ALA A 71 -8.50 1.59 -17.46
N GLU A 72 -9.63 2.28 -17.32
CA GLU A 72 -10.15 3.22 -18.29
C GLU A 72 -10.64 4.49 -17.59
N PHE A 73 -10.51 5.64 -18.26
CA PHE A 73 -10.97 6.92 -17.76
C PHE A 73 -12.08 7.47 -18.67
N PRO A 74 -13.23 7.88 -18.12
CA PRO A 74 -14.27 8.55 -18.89
C PRO A 74 -13.82 9.95 -19.32
N GLN A 75 -14.57 10.53 -20.25
CA GLN A 75 -14.44 11.94 -20.64
C GLN A 75 -14.76 12.87 -19.46
N PHE A 76 -14.31 14.11 -19.53
CA PHE A 76 -14.62 15.08 -18.48
C PHE A 76 -16.12 15.36 -18.45
N PRO A 77 -16.70 15.49 -17.24
CA PRO A 77 -18.11 15.79 -17.10
C PRO A 77 -18.41 17.17 -17.66
N ARG A 78 -19.50 17.27 -18.43
CA ARG A 78 -20.04 18.54 -18.94
C ARG A 78 -21.16 19.10 -18.08
N GLU A 79 -21.65 18.29 -17.15
CA GLU A 79 -22.76 18.60 -16.25
C GLU A 79 -22.32 18.36 -14.81
N GLU A 80 -23.00 19.02 -13.88
CA GLU A 80 -22.77 18.82 -12.45
C GLU A 80 -23.18 17.40 -12.04
N SER A 81 -22.38 16.78 -11.18
CA SER A 81 -22.60 15.43 -10.67
C SER A 81 -22.27 15.38 -9.19
N ASP A 82 -23.14 14.72 -8.41
CA ASP A 82 -22.90 14.35 -7.01
C ASP A 82 -22.19 12.99 -6.88
N VAL A 83 -22.14 12.22 -7.97
CA VAL A 83 -21.42 10.96 -8.06
C VAL A 83 -19.93 11.25 -8.29
N PRO A 84 -19.02 10.70 -7.48
CA PRO A 84 -17.60 10.88 -7.70
C PRO A 84 -17.12 10.11 -8.94
N VAL A 85 -16.19 10.71 -9.67
CA VAL A 85 -15.63 10.18 -10.92
C VAL A 85 -14.12 9.97 -10.80
N CYS A 86 -13.59 8.99 -11.53
CA CYS A 86 -12.15 8.79 -11.69
C CYS A 86 -11.76 9.30 -13.09
N LEU A 87 -10.89 10.31 -13.19
CA LEU A 87 -10.51 10.96 -14.44
C LEU A 87 -8.99 11.03 -14.58
N CYS A 88 -8.52 11.22 -15.81
CA CYS A 88 -7.11 11.46 -16.13
C CYS A 88 -6.99 12.66 -17.07
N GLY A 89 -6.03 13.54 -16.80
CA GLY A 89 -5.81 14.75 -17.59
C GLY A 89 -4.47 15.41 -17.25
N GLU A 90 -4.08 16.39 -18.05
CA GLU A 90 -2.84 17.16 -17.88
C GLU A 90 -3.08 18.37 -16.98
N VAL A 91 -2.18 18.59 -16.01
CA VAL A 91 -2.25 19.76 -15.13
C VAL A 91 -1.64 20.97 -15.85
N ILE A 92 -2.50 21.84 -16.39
CA ILE A 92 -2.07 23.03 -17.12
C ILE A 92 -1.81 24.24 -16.21
N LYS A 93 -2.38 24.25 -15.00
CA LYS A 93 -2.26 25.36 -14.06
C LYS A 93 -2.45 24.90 -12.64
N THR A 94 -1.68 25.49 -11.72
CA THR A 94 -1.91 25.36 -10.28
C THR A 94 -2.03 26.75 -9.65
N SER A 95 -2.80 26.86 -8.57
CA SER A 95 -2.89 28.09 -7.80
C SER A 95 -3.12 27.83 -6.32
N LEU A 96 -2.58 28.71 -5.48
CA LEU A 96 -2.82 28.69 -4.04
C LEU A 96 -3.52 29.99 -3.64
N ARG A 97 -4.78 29.87 -3.20
CA ARG A 97 -5.55 30.98 -2.65
C ARG A 97 -5.46 30.97 -1.14
N ARG A 98 -5.06 32.11 -0.56
CA ARG A 98 -5.00 32.31 0.88
C ARG A 98 -6.15 33.22 1.27
N PHE A 99 -7.02 32.71 2.13
CA PHE A 99 -8.06 33.48 2.78
C PHE A 99 -7.54 33.77 4.19
N GLY A 100 -7.75 34.97 4.72
CA GLY A 100 -7.14 35.41 5.98
C GLY A 100 -7.13 34.34 7.08
N GLY A 101 -6.04 34.30 7.86
CA GLY A 101 -5.79 33.26 8.85
C GLY A 101 -5.18 31.99 8.25
N TRP A 102 -5.67 30.82 8.70
CA TRP A 102 -5.13 29.49 8.33
C TRP A 102 -5.81 28.86 7.11
N LYS A 103 -6.86 29.50 6.58
CA LYS A 103 -7.66 28.98 5.47
C LYS A 103 -6.90 29.08 4.15
N LYS A 104 -6.64 27.94 3.53
CA LYS A 104 -5.96 27.88 2.22
C LYS A 104 -6.73 26.96 1.28
N ILE A 105 -6.80 27.36 0.03
CA ILE A 105 -7.37 26.56 -1.05
C ILE A 105 -6.27 26.35 -2.08
N PHE A 106 -6.02 25.09 -2.42
CA PHE A 106 -5.19 24.74 -3.56
C PHE A 106 -6.09 24.35 -4.73
N GLU A 107 -5.79 24.85 -5.92
CA GLU A 107 -6.49 24.53 -7.15
C GLU A 107 -5.49 23.98 -8.18
N ALA A 108 -5.88 22.91 -8.86
CA ALA A 108 -5.23 22.44 -10.08
C ALA A 108 -6.27 22.47 -11.20
N THR A 109 -5.91 23.06 -12.33
CA THR A 109 -6.72 23.06 -13.56
C THR A 109 -6.19 21.94 -14.44
N LEU A 110 -7.07 21.00 -14.79
CA LEU A 110 -6.78 19.87 -15.65
C LEU A 110 -7.40 20.10 -17.02
N GLU A 111 -6.70 19.69 -18.08
CA GLU A 111 -7.27 19.50 -19.41
C GLU A 111 -7.30 18.00 -19.75
N GLU A 112 -8.27 17.60 -20.57
CA GLU A 112 -8.31 16.26 -21.16
C GLU A 112 -7.04 16.01 -21.99
N SER A 113 -6.62 14.75 -22.13
CA SER A 113 -5.40 14.44 -22.89
C SER A 113 -5.44 14.92 -24.35
N HIS A 114 -6.62 14.96 -24.97
CA HIS A 114 -6.82 15.36 -26.37
C HIS A 114 -7.92 16.43 -26.45
N PRO A 115 -7.64 17.68 -26.04
CA PRO A 115 -8.65 18.71 -25.98
C PRO A 115 -9.04 19.16 -27.39
N ASN A 116 -10.32 19.51 -27.56
CA ASN A 116 -10.82 20.16 -28.77
C ASN A 116 -11.39 21.54 -28.43
N ALA A 117 -11.87 22.28 -29.43
CA ALA A 117 -12.38 23.64 -29.26
C ALA A 117 -13.57 23.76 -28.28
N LEU A 118 -14.24 22.65 -27.96
CA LEU A 118 -15.36 22.56 -27.02
C LEU A 118 -14.97 21.86 -25.71
N SER A 119 -13.72 21.45 -25.52
CA SER A 119 -13.26 20.83 -24.27
C SER A 119 -13.10 21.91 -23.20
N GLU A 120 -13.76 21.72 -22.06
CA GLU A 120 -13.64 22.61 -20.91
C GLU A 120 -12.66 22.04 -19.89
N PRO A 121 -11.77 22.88 -19.31
CA PRO A 121 -10.85 22.43 -18.28
C PRO A 121 -11.59 22.18 -16.96
N LEU A 122 -11.14 21.19 -16.20
CA LEU A 122 -11.69 20.85 -14.89
C LEU A 122 -10.85 21.45 -13.77
N VAL A 123 -11.48 22.17 -12.84
CA VAL A 123 -10.79 22.75 -11.68
C VAL A 123 -10.95 21.84 -10.46
N CYS A 124 -9.89 21.11 -10.12
CA CYS A 124 -9.80 20.36 -8.88
C CYS A 124 -9.43 21.29 -7.73
N ARG A 125 -10.20 21.25 -6.63
CA ARG A 125 -10.04 22.13 -5.48
C ARG A 125 -9.87 21.35 -4.18
N TRP A 126 -8.80 21.64 -3.44
CA TRP A 126 -8.54 21.09 -2.11
C TRP A 126 -8.60 22.18 -1.05
N PHE A 127 -9.41 21.94 -0.02
CA PHE A 127 -9.60 22.86 1.10
C PHE A 127 -8.72 22.46 2.29
N ASN A 128 -7.89 23.38 2.77
CA ASN A 128 -7.01 23.21 3.93
C ASN A 128 -6.03 22.00 3.86
N LEU A 129 -5.79 21.44 2.67
CA LEU A 129 -4.81 20.38 2.48
C LEU A 129 -3.48 20.97 2.01
N HIS A 130 -2.71 21.48 2.98
CA HIS A 130 -1.48 22.25 2.71
C HIS A 130 -0.36 21.45 2.04
N TYR A 131 -0.38 20.12 2.11
CA TYR A 131 0.65 19.25 1.55
C TYR A 131 0.47 18.99 0.05
N VAL A 132 -0.74 19.13 -0.49
CA VAL A 132 -1.05 18.78 -1.90
C VAL A 132 -0.29 19.67 -2.89
N GLN A 133 0.00 20.92 -2.51
CA GLN A 133 0.81 21.83 -3.33
C GLN A 133 2.21 21.28 -3.67
N LYS A 134 2.77 20.40 -2.83
CA LYS A 134 4.15 19.93 -2.93
C LYS A 134 4.28 18.52 -3.54
N MET A 135 3.16 17.94 -4.01
CA MET A 135 3.15 16.65 -4.70
C MET A 135 3.63 16.77 -6.13
#